data_AF-A0AAJ0AWJ6-F1
#
_entry.id   AF-A0AAJ0AWJ6-F1
#
_cell.length_a   1.000
_cell.length_b   1.000
_cell.length_c   1.000
_cell.angle_alpha   90.00
_cell.angle_beta   90.00
_cell.angle_gamma   90.00
#
_symmetry.space_group_name_H-M   'P 1'
#
loop_
_entity.id
_entity.type
_entity.pdbx_description
1 polymer ?
#
loop_
_entity_poly.entity_id
_entity_poly.type
_entity_poly.pdbx_seq_one_letter_code
_entity_poly.pdbx_strand_id
1 'polypeptide(L)'
;MSSIFISFVLVTFLCWPCLAVYVAKDHFKSWYSEFGPTFEAIVEGNCSAEYERYLTIPRENALIDWSTGGDNTNRLAQPVVNCILGNTSEFIMSNMVAAVVVLGIMPTILATVGNSVEETSTLCVIGQRPLIALLAAARSPAIHPIRSFEYMNPLKLVKSRRYRLRTKRSSVSLRRVALAIEFLAAVAAVINTYAL
;
A
#
# COMPACT_ATOMS: atom_id res chain seq x y z
N MET A 1 3.25 30.05 19.87
CA MET A 1 3.92 28.93 19.15
C MET A 1 5.17 29.49 18.50
N SER A 2 6.34 28.90 18.72
CA SER A 2 7.62 29.50 18.35
C SER A 2 7.83 29.48 16.83
N SER A 3 8.23 30.63 16.27
CA SER A 3 8.52 30.87 14.83
C SER A 3 9.44 29.81 14.21
N ILE A 4 10.30 29.20 15.02
CA ILE A 4 11.26 28.17 14.60
C ILE A 4 10.57 26.86 14.22
N PHE A 5 9.48 26.50 14.91
CA PHE A 5 8.73 25.26 14.64
C PHE A 5 7.94 25.37 13.33
N ILE A 6 7.40 26.56 13.06
CA ILE A 6 6.73 26.86 11.79
C ILE A 6 7.75 26.83 10.65
N SER A 7 8.94 27.39 10.86
CA SER A 7 10.04 27.37 9.87
C SER A 7 10.50 25.94 9.54
N PHE A 8 10.61 25.05 10.52
CA PHE A 8 11.04 23.66 10.28
C PHE A 8 9.96 22.86 9.51
N VAL A 9 8.68 23.07 9.82
CA VAL A 9 7.55 22.47 9.09
C VAL A 9 7.46 23.01 7.66
N LEU A 10 7.70 24.31 7.46
CA LEU A 10 7.74 24.93 6.12
C LEU A 10 8.90 24.39 5.28
N VAL A 11 10.09 24.25 5.86
CA VAL A 11 11.27 23.70 5.15
C VAL A 11 11.04 22.24 4.76
N THR A 12 10.40 21.44 5.64
CA THR A 12 10.10 20.03 5.33
C THR A 12 8.97 19.86 4.31
N PHE A 13 7.96 20.74 4.31
CA PHE A 13 6.93 20.78 3.26
C PHE A 13 7.46 21.29 1.91
N LEU A 14 8.34 22.30 1.92
CA LEU A 14 8.94 22.86 0.69
C LEU A 14 10.00 21.93 0.07
N CYS A 15 10.61 21.05 0.86
CA CYS A 15 11.57 20.05 0.37
C CYS A 15 10.90 18.72 -0.05
N TRP A 16 9.61 18.54 0.25
CA TRP A 16 8.80 17.37 -0.14
C TRP A 16 8.81 17.06 -1.65
N PRO A 17 8.80 18.05 -2.58
CA PRO A 17 8.81 17.75 -4.01
C PRO A 17 10.14 17.20 -4.53
N CYS A 18 11.26 17.38 -3.81
CA CYS A 18 12.57 16.87 -4.24
C CYS A 18 12.80 15.39 -3.91
N LEU A 19 12.09 14.83 -2.91
CA LEU A 19 12.23 13.44 -2.48
C LEU A 19 11.15 12.51 -3.04
N ALA A 20 10.10 13.06 -3.66
CA ALA A 20 9.20 12.26 -4.49
C ALA A 20 9.91 11.91 -5.80
N VAL A 21 10.88 10.99 -5.72
CA VAL A 21 11.34 10.26 -6.89
C VAL A 21 10.10 9.59 -7.44
N TYR A 22 9.68 10.07 -8.60
CA TYR A 22 8.63 9.49 -9.43
C TYR A 22 9.16 8.14 -9.92
N VAL A 23 9.03 7.08 -9.12
CA VAL A 23 9.31 5.71 -9.57
C VAL A 23 8.07 5.22 -10.33
N ALA A 24 7.97 5.66 -11.58
CA ALA A 24 7.10 5.08 -12.58
C ALA A 24 7.96 4.89 -13.84
N LYS A 25 8.05 3.73 -14.50
CA LYS A 25 7.37 2.45 -14.35
C LYS A 25 8.11 1.47 -15.28
N ASP A 26 9.03 0.65 -14.77
CA ASP A 26 9.65 -0.47 -15.52
C ASP A 26 9.13 -1.85 -15.05
N HIS A 27 7.96 -1.88 -14.40
CA HIS A 27 7.49 -3.01 -13.59
C HIS A 27 7.12 -4.30 -14.33
N PHE A 28 7.13 -4.35 -15.67
CA PHE A 28 6.66 -5.52 -16.43
C PHE A 28 7.51 -5.88 -17.64
N LYS A 29 8.82 -5.63 -17.61
CA LYS A 29 9.75 -6.11 -18.66
C LYS A 29 10.36 -7.46 -18.35
N SER A 30 10.45 -7.82 -17.08
CA SER A 30 11.00 -9.09 -16.60
C SER A 30 9.97 -9.85 -15.79
N TRP A 31 10.10 -11.17 -15.78
CA TRP A 31 9.40 -12.02 -14.84
C TRP A 31 9.83 -11.71 -13.39
N TYR A 32 9.02 -12.16 -12.41
CA TYR A 32 9.38 -12.11 -10.99
C TYR A 32 10.72 -12.82 -10.76
N SER A 33 11.61 -12.28 -9.93
CA SER A 33 12.97 -12.81 -9.71
C SER A 33 12.99 -14.29 -9.32
N GLU A 34 11.96 -14.74 -8.59
CA GLU A 34 11.84 -16.06 -7.99
C GLU A 34 11.43 -17.12 -9.02
N PHE A 35 10.56 -16.77 -9.97
CA PHE A 35 10.04 -17.69 -10.99
C PHE A 35 10.56 -17.40 -12.40
N GLY A 36 11.27 -16.28 -12.57
CA GLY A 36 11.68 -15.76 -13.87
C GLY A 36 12.58 -16.70 -14.66
N PRO A 37 13.66 -17.23 -14.07
CA PRO A 37 14.53 -18.18 -14.78
C PRO A 37 13.76 -19.44 -15.23
N THR A 38 12.79 -19.88 -14.45
CA THR A 38 11.96 -21.05 -14.78
C THR A 38 11.02 -20.75 -15.95
N PHE A 39 10.32 -19.62 -15.93
CA PHE A 39 9.43 -19.25 -17.02
C PHE A 39 10.19 -18.90 -18.30
N GLU A 40 11.33 -18.25 -18.20
CA GLU A 40 12.20 -17.97 -19.35
C GLU A 40 12.69 -19.27 -20.00
N ALA A 41 13.15 -20.24 -19.21
CA ALA A 41 13.51 -21.56 -19.72
C ALA A 41 12.33 -22.31 -20.38
N ILE A 42 11.12 -22.19 -19.84
CA ILE A 42 9.91 -22.79 -20.43
C ILE A 42 9.53 -22.09 -21.75
N VAL A 43 9.62 -20.76 -21.79
CA VAL A 43 9.35 -19.96 -22.99
C VAL A 43 10.34 -20.30 -24.10
N GLU A 44 11.63 -20.35 -23.79
CA GLU A 44 12.67 -20.67 -24.79
C GLU A 44 12.62 -22.14 -25.22
N GLY A 45 12.35 -23.07 -24.30
CA GLY A 45 12.38 -24.51 -24.57
C GLY A 45 11.13 -25.06 -25.24
N ASN A 46 9.94 -24.79 -24.66
CA ASN A 46 8.70 -25.46 -25.04
C ASN A 46 7.70 -24.54 -25.74
N CYS A 47 7.74 -23.24 -25.43
CA CYS A 47 6.71 -22.28 -25.86
C CYS A 47 7.21 -21.20 -26.83
N SER A 48 8.37 -21.41 -27.47
CA SER A 48 9.02 -20.42 -28.33
C SER A 48 8.17 -20.05 -29.54
N ALA A 49 7.52 -21.04 -30.16
CA ALA A 49 6.64 -20.83 -31.30
C ALA A 49 5.42 -19.95 -30.95
N GLU A 50 4.79 -20.18 -29.80
CA GLU A 50 3.66 -19.36 -29.38
C GLU A 50 4.13 -17.96 -28.96
N TYR A 51 5.31 -17.84 -28.34
CA TYR A 51 5.90 -16.56 -27.97
C TYR A 51 6.23 -15.70 -29.21
N GLU A 52 6.79 -16.29 -30.27
CA GLU A 52 7.01 -15.60 -31.54
C GLU A 52 5.69 -15.15 -32.18
N ARG A 53 4.65 -15.97 -32.12
CA ARG A 53 3.31 -15.60 -32.60
C ARG A 53 2.74 -14.42 -31.82
N TYR A 54 2.92 -14.39 -30.51
CA TYR A 54 2.53 -13.25 -29.68
C TYR A 54 3.19 -11.94 -30.11
N LEU A 55 4.46 -12.00 -30.54
CA LEU A 55 5.22 -10.82 -30.98
C LEU A 55 4.90 -10.39 -32.42
N THR A 56 4.57 -11.32 -33.30
CA THR A 56 4.48 -11.07 -34.76
C THR A 56 3.06 -10.94 -35.29
N ILE A 57 2.08 -11.61 -34.67
CA ILE A 57 0.72 -11.68 -35.20
C ILE A 57 -0.10 -10.45 -34.76
N PRO A 58 -0.81 -9.78 -35.68
CA PRO A 58 -1.75 -8.73 -35.32
C PRO A 58 -2.95 -9.32 -34.57
N ARG A 59 -3.44 -8.59 -33.56
CA ARG A 59 -4.54 -9.00 -32.67
C ARG A 59 -5.76 -9.60 -33.38
N GLU A 60 -6.09 -9.13 -34.58
CA GLU A 60 -7.25 -9.59 -35.35
C GLU A 60 -7.15 -11.05 -35.80
N ASN A 61 -5.93 -11.56 -36.00
CA ASN A 61 -5.67 -12.91 -36.50
C ASN A 61 -5.41 -13.91 -35.36
N ALA A 62 -5.44 -13.48 -34.10
CA ALA A 62 -5.21 -14.33 -32.94
C ALA A 62 -6.45 -15.19 -32.65
N LEU A 63 -6.25 -16.49 -32.49
CA LEU A 63 -7.29 -17.45 -32.12
C LEU A 63 -7.66 -17.25 -30.64
N ILE A 64 -8.96 -17.32 -30.34
CA ILE A 64 -9.48 -17.25 -28.97
C ILE A 64 -9.92 -18.65 -28.58
N ASP A 65 -9.34 -19.16 -27.50
CA ASP A 65 -9.85 -20.39 -26.88
C ASP A 65 -10.82 -20.02 -25.74
N TRP A 66 -12.12 -20.04 -26.04
CA TRP A 66 -13.16 -19.73 -25.07
C TRP A 66 -13.24 -20.76 -23.93
N SER A 67 -12.71 -21.97 -24.12
CA SER A 67 -12.80 -23.05 -23.13
C SER A 67 -11.85 -22.87 -21.95
N THR A 68 -10.75 -22.13 -22.15
CA THR A 68 -9.73 -21.85 -21.13
C THR A 68 -9.81 -20.42 -20.56
N GLY A 69 -10.95 -19.74 -20.77
CA GLY A 69 -11.17 -18.37 -20.27
C GLY A 69 -10.58 -17.26 -21.14
N GLY A 70 -10.37 -17.55 -22.43
CA GLY A 70 -10.00 -16.55 -23.43
C GLY A 70 -11.10 -15.52 -23.65
N ASP A 71 -10.70 -14.28 -23.90
CA ASP A 71 -11.56 -13.19 -24.29
C ASP A 71 -10.90 -12.31 -25.36
N ASN A 72 -11.62 -11.28 -25.82
CA ASN A 72 -11.09 -10.36 -26.80
C ASN A 72 -9.84 -9.61 -26.31
N THR A 73 -9.70 -9.40 -25.00
CA THR A 73 -8.63 -8.59 -24.39
C THR A 73 -7.32 -9.35 -24.29
N ASN A 74 -7.38 -10.66 -23.99
CA ASN A 74 -6.23 -11.52 -23.74
C ASN A 74 -5.86 -12.46 -24.90
N ARG A 75 -6.61 -12.46 -26.02
CA ARG A 75 -6.42 -13.38 -27.16
C ARG A 75 -4.99 -13.54 -27.70
N LEU A 76 -4.16 -12.51 -27.62
CA LEU A 76 -2.75 -12.59 -28.05
C LEU A 76 -1.89 -13.34 -27.02
N ALA A 77 -2.07 -13.02 -25.74
CA ALA A 77 -1.28 -13.58 -24.65
C ALA A 77 -1.76 -14.98 -24.24
N GLN A 78 -3.05 -15.28 -24.43
CA GLN A 78 -3.68 -16.51 -24.03
C GLN A 78 -2.93 -17.79 -24.49
N PRO A 79 -2.60 -17.99 -25.77
CA PRO A 79 -1.92 -19.22 -26.21
C PRO A 79 -0.55 -19.40 -25.55
N VAL A 80 0.21 -18.30 -25.40
CA VAL A 80 1.51 -18.32 -24.71
C VAL A 80 1.35 -18.66 -23.24
N VAL A 81 0.43 -17.99 -22.55
CA VAL A 81 0.16 -18.23 -21.14
C VAL A 81 -0.31 -19.66 -20.90
N ASN A 82 -1.18 -20.20 -21.76
CA ASN A 82 -1.65 -21.58 -21.66
C ASN A 82 -0.50 -22.57 -21.87
N CYS A 83 0.39 -22.32 -22.83
CA CYS A 83 1.59 -23.13 -23.03
C CYS A 83 2.53 -23.10 -21.82
N ILE A 84 2.77 -21.91 -21.24
CA ILE A 84 3.62 -21.76 -20.05
C ILE A 84 3.00 -22.53 -18.88
N LEU A 85 1.70 -22.33 -18.61
CA LEU A 85 1.00 -22.97 -17.50
C LEU A 85 0.96 -24.50 -17.66
N GLY A 86 0.75 -25.01 -18.88
CA GLY A 86 0.78 -26.45 -19.18
C GLY A 86 2.14 -27.11 -19.00
N ASN A 87 3.23 -26.35 -19.08
CA ASN A 87 4.61 -26.82 -18.87
C ASN A 87 5.18 -26.47 -17.49
N THR A 88 4.42 -25.77 -16.65
CA THR A 88 4.83 -25.39 -15.29
C THR A 88 4.44 -26.48 -14.30
N SER A 89 5.20 -26.62 -13.20
CA SER A 89 4.85 -27.57 -12.15
C SER A 89 3.58 -27.15 -11.39
N GLU A 90 2.77 -28.13 -10.98
CA GLU A 90 1.58 -27.89 -10.16
C GLU A 90 1.92 -27.16 -8.85
N PHE A 91 3.13 -27.36 -8.32
CA PHE A 91 3.62 -26.65 -7.13
C PHE A 91 3.68 -25.13 -7.32
N ILE A 92 4.24 -24.66 -8.44
CA ILE A 92 4.33 -23.21 -8.73
C ILE A 92 2.92 -22.65 -8.98
N MET A 93 2.09 -23.37 -9.73
CA MET A 93 0.71 -22.95 -10.00
C MET A 93 -0.11 -22.82 -8.71
N SER A 94 0.01 -23.79 -7.79
CA SER A 94 -0.64 -23.76 -6.47
C SER A 94 -0.21 -22.55 -5.64
N ASN A 95 1.09 -22.22 -5.63
CA ASN A 95 1.61 -21.05 -4.94
C ASN A 95 1.08 -19.73 -5.53
N MET A 96 0.93 -19.65 -6.85
CA MET A 96 0.33 -18.48 -7.52
C MET A 96 -1.14 -18.31 -7.14
N VAL A 97 -1.91 -19.40 -7.14
CA VAL A 97 -3.32 -19.38 -6.72
C VAL A 97 -3.45 -18.97 -5.26
N ALA A 98 -2.59 -19.47 -4.37
CA ALA A 98 -2.56 -19.07 -2.96
C ALA A 98 -2.27 -17.56 -2.80
N ALA A 99 -1.35 -17.02 -3.61
CA ALA A 99 -1.05 -15.59 -3.60
C ALA A 99 -2.27 -14.73 -4.00
N VAL A 100 -3.08 -15.17 -4.97
CA VAL A 100 -4.31 -14.47 -5.37
C VAL A 100 -5.31 -14.39 -4.21
N VAL A 101 -5.47 -15.46 -3.43
CA VAL A 101 -6.34 -15.45 -2.25
C VAL A 101 -5.85 -14.45 -1.22
N VAL A 102 -4.54 -14.45 -0.93
CA VAL A 102 -3.92 -13.50 0.01
C VAL A 102 -4.11 -12.06 -0.46
N LEU A 103 -3.87 -11.78 -1.75
CA LEU A 103 -4.09 -10.46 -2.34
C LEU A 103 -5.57 -10.05 -2.30
N GLY A 104 -6.49 -11.00 -2.45
CA GLY A 104 -7.94 -10.75 -2.36
C GLY A 104 -8.41 -10.40 -0.95
N ILE A 105 -7.80 -10.98 0.09
CA ILE A 105 -8.11 -10.64 1.50
C ILE A 105 -7.28 -9.47 2.03
N MET A 106 -6.22 -9.07 1.32
CA MET A 106 -5.33 -7.98 1.72
C MET A 106 -6.07 -6.67 2.05
N PRO A 107 -7.07 -6.21 1.27
CA PRO A 107 -7.84 -5.02 1.62
C PRO A 107 -8.53 -5.14 2.98
N THR A 108 -9.05 -6.34 3.31
CA THR A 108 -9.68 -6.63 4.59
C THR A 108 -8.67 -6.62 5.73
N ILE A 109 -7.51 -7.25 5.53
CA ILE A 109 -6.42 -7.22 6.52
C ILE A 109 -5.97 -5.79 6.77
N LEU A 110 -5.71 -5.00 5.72
CA LEU A 110 -5.34 -3.59 5.83
C LEU A 110 -6.44 -2.76 6.50
N ALA A 111 -7.71 -3.03 6.21
CA ALA A 111 -8.84 -2.41 6.89
C ALA A 111 -8.91 -2.77 8.37
N THR A 112 -8.44 -3.95 8.80
CA THR A 112 -8.37 -4.35 10.22
C THR A 112 -7.12 -3.84 10.96
N VAL A 113 -6.10 -3.39 10.24
CA VAL A 113 -4.85 -2.82 10.81
C VAL A 113 -4.82 -1.29 10.64
N GLY A 114 -5.83 -0.70 10.01
CA GLY A 114 -5.98 0.74 9.76
C GLY A 114 -5.86 1.62 11.02
N ASN A 115 -5.93 2.93 10.87
CA ASN A 115 -6.06 3.79 12.05
C ASN A 115 -7.55 3.99 12.36
N SER A 116 -7.92 3.91 13.64
CA SER A 116 -9.30 4.24 14.01
C SER A 116 -9.54 5.75 14.02
N VAL A 117 -10.77 6.16 13.69
CA VAL A 117 -11.23 7.56 13.78
C VAL A 117 -11.20 8.04 15.23
N GLU A 118 -11.39 7.16 16.22
CA GLU A 118 -11.27 7.53 17.64
C GLU A 118 -9.83 7.87 18.03
N GLU A 119 -8.86 7.09 17.55
CA GLU A 119 -7.45 7.29 17.88
C GLU A 119 -6.92 8.57 17.25
N THR A 120 -7.27 8.82 15.99
CA THR A 120 -6.89 10.06 15.29
C THR A 120 -7.60 11.29 15.85
N SER A 121 -8.89 11.20 16.20
CA SER A 121 -9.66 12.30 16.79
C SER A 121 -9.24 12.63 18.23
N THR A 122 -8.94 11.63 19.06
CA THR A 122 -8.40 11.87 20.40
C THR A 122 -7.01 12.50 20.34
N LEU A 123 -6.17 12.10 19.39
CA LEU A 123 -4.86 12.72 19.18
C LEU A 123 -5.00 14.19 18.72
N CYS A 124 -5.97 14.48 17.85
CA CYS A 124 -6.24 15.84 17.38
C CYS A 124 -6.80 16.74 18.49
N VAL A 125 -7.83 16.30 19.21
CA VAL A 125 -8.58 17.11 20.18
C VAL A 125 -7.92 17.14 21.57
N ILE A 126 -7.54 15.99 22.11
CA ILE A 126 -6.94 15.89 23.46
C ILE A 126 -5.44 16.18 23.41
N GLY A 127 -4.77 15.70 22.35
CA GLY A 127 -3.34 15.93 22.15
C GLY A 127 -3.00 17.34 21.67
N GLN A 128 -3.95 18.09 21.09
CA GLN A 128 -3.73 19.38 20.41
C GLN A 128 -2.57 19.34 19.40
N ARG A 129 -2.38 18.19 18.74
CA ARG A 129 -1.31 17.94 17.75
C ARG A 129 -1.92 17.59 16.38
N PRO A 130 -2.60 18.54 15.72
CA PRO A 130 -3.36 18.27 14.49
C PRO A 130 -2.48 17.84 13.31
N LEU A 131 -1.26 18.36 13.20
CA LEU A 131 -0.33 17.97 12.14
C LEU A 131 0.11 16.51 12.24
N ILE A 132 0.28 15.99 13.46
CA ILE A 132 0.68 14.60 13.67
C ILE A 132 -0.51 13.66 13.40
N ALA A 133 -1.71 14.06 13.80
CA ALA A 133 -2.93 13.35 13.45
C ALA A 133 -3.14 13.29 11.93
N LEU A 134 -2.85 14.38 11.21
CA LEU A 134 -2.91 14.43 9.76
C LEU A 134 -1.88 13.51 9.10
N LEU A 135 -0.62 13.52 9.56
CA LEU A 135 0.41 12.61 9.05
C LEU A 135 0.10 11.13 9.35
N ALA A 136 -0.47 10.84 10.52
CA ALA A 136 -0.92 9.50 10.89
C ALA A 136 -2.11 9.03 10.03
N ALA A 137 -3.05 9.92 9.70
CA ALA A 137 -4.14 9.63 8.78
C ALA A 137 -3.64 9.45 7.34
N ALA A 138 -2.68 10.28 6.90
CA ALA A 138 -2.07 10.16 5.57
C ALA A 138 -1.30 8.85 5.37
N ARG A 139 -0.68 8.31 6.44
CA ARG A 139 0.03 7.03 6.41
C ARG A 139 -0.90 5.83 6.22
N SER A 140 -2.12 5.89 6.75
CA SER A 140 -3.04 4.74 6.74
C SER A 140 -4.35 5.14 6.06
N PRO A 141 -4.43 5.00 4.72
CA PRO A 141 -5.67 5.29 3.99
C PRO A 141 -6.78 4.27 4.28
N ALA A 142 -6.50 3.22 5.04
CA ALA A 142 -7.47 2.21 5.44
C ALA A 142 -8.23 2.67 6.71
N ILE A 143 -9.54 2.86 6.56
CA ILE A 143 -10.46 3.18 7.65
C ILE A 143 -11.06 1.86 8.13
N HIS A 144 -11.00 1.57 9.43
CA HIS A 144 -11.66 0.41 10.03
C HIS A 144 -13.19 0.49 9.89
N PRO A 145 -13.83 -0.36 9.06
CA PRO A 145 -15.28 -0.32 8.88
C PRO A 145 -16.04 -1.00 10.02
N ILE A 146 -15.38 -1.83 10.82
CA ILE A 146 -16.06 -2.63 11.87
C ILE A 146 -16.52 -1.74 13.03
N ARG A 147 -15.86 -0.61 13.28
CA ARG A 147 -16.23 0.33 14.36
C ARG A 147 -17.11 1.50 13.91
N SER A 148 -17.38 1.69 12.61
CA SER A 148 -18.28 2.75 12.16
C SER A 148 -19.74 2.53 12.56
N PHE A 149 -20.12 1.29 12.93
CA PHE A 149 -21.46 0.95 13.40
C PHE A 149 -21.59 0.98 14.94
N GLU A 150 -20.48 1.03 15.66
CA GLU A 150 -20.49 1.20 17.12
C GLU A 150 -20.56 2.71 17.41
N TYR A 151 -21.78 3.28 17.33
CA TYR A 151 -22.01 4.71 17.52
C TYR A 151 -21.76 5.12 18.97
N MET A 152 -20.49 5.36 19.30
CA MET A 152 -20.09 5.87 20.59
C MET A 152 -20.62 7.29 20.76
N ASN A 153 -21.48 7.46 21.76
CA ASN A 153 -22.14 8.73 22.04
C ASN A 153 -21.07 9.83 22.29
N PRO A 154 -20.88 10.80 21.37
CA PRO A 154 -19.75 11.74 21.41
C PRO A 154 -19.76 12.61 22.67
N LEU A 155 -20.94 12.76 23.29
CA LEU A 155 -21.14 13.42 24.57
C LEU A 155 -20.42 12.71 25.74
N LYS A 156 -20.19 11.39 25.65
CA LYS A 156 -19.40 10.65 26.65
C LYS A 156 -17.90 10.96 26.55
N LEU A 157 -17.38 11.31 25.37
CA LEU A 157 -15.99 11.72 25.20
C LEU A 157 -15.75 13.17 25.65
N VAL A 158 -16.73 14.05 25.46
CA VAL A 158 -16.67 15.46 25.86
C VAL A 158 -16.96 15.66 27.35
N LYS A 159 -17.62 14.70 28.02
CA LYS A 159 -17.93 14.82 29.44
C LYS A 159 -16.63 14.96 30.25
N SER A 160 -16.48 16.11 30.91
CA SER A 160 -15.36 16.43 31.78
C SER A 160 -15.14 15.29 32.79
N ARG A 161 -14.06 14.54 32.59
CA ARG A 161 -13.66 13.45 33.49
C ARG A 161 -13.17 14.09 34.79
N ARG A 162 -13.95 13.98 35.87
CA ARG A 162 -13.67 14.60 37.20
C ARG A 162 -12.28 14.25 37.76
N TYR A 163 -11.73 13.10 37.36
CA TYR A 163 -10.34 12.71 37.63
C TYR A 163 -9.48 12.89 36.38
N ARG A 164 -9.28 14.14 35.93
CA ARG A 164 -8.17 14.43 35.02
C ARG A 164 -6.90 14.32 35.84
N LEU A 165 -6.18 13.20 35.69
CA LEU A 165 -4.78 13.12 36.08
C LEU A 165 -4.08 14.29 35.39
N ARG A 166 -3.74 15.31 36.18
CA ARG A 166 -2.98 16.46 35.74
C ARG A 166 -1.62 15.92 35.33
N THR A 167 -1.44 15.69 34.03
CA THR A 167 -0.15 15.33 33.46
C THR A 167 0.86 16.36 33.97
N LYS A 168 1.80 15.88 34.79
CA LYS A 168 2.84 16.71 35.40
C LYS A 168 3.48 17.50 34.25
N ARG A 169 3.54 18.82 34.39
CA ARG A 169 3.97 19.75 33.34
C ARG A 169 5.37 19.33 32.88
N SER A 170 5.42 18.57 31.80
CA SER A 170 6.67 18.04 31.24
C SER A 170 7.57 19.21 30.90
N SER A 171 8.88 19.05 31.13
CA SER A 171 9.84 20.11 30.84
C SER A 171 9.72 20.52 29.38
N VAL A 172 9.82 21.83 29.12
CA VAL A 172 9.64 22.39 27.76
C VAL A 172 10.67 21.81 26.79
N SER A 173 11.83 21.33 27.28
CA SER A 173 12.83 20.65 26.47
C SER A 173 12.38 19.24 26.09
N LEU A 174 11.92 18.43 27.06
CA LEU A 174 11.50 17.06 26.82
C LEU A 174 10.30 16.97 25.87
N ARG A 175 9.36 17.91 26.01
CA ARG A 175 8.21 18.03 25.09
C ARG A 175 8.65 18.35 23.65
N ARG A 176 9.67 19.18 23.48
CA ARG A 176 10.21 19.53 22.14
C ARG A 176 10.91 18.33 21.50
N VAL A 177 11.72 17.60 22.26
CA VAL A 177 12.39 16.39 21.77
C VAL A 177 11.38 15.31 21.37
N ALA A 178 10.38 15.04 22.22
CA ALA A 178 9.33 14.07 21.91
C ALA A 178 8.55 14.44 20.63
N LEU A 179 8.21 15.72 20.46
CA LEU A 179 7.54 16.21 19.24
C LEU A 179 8.41 16.06 17.99
N ALA A 180 9.72 16.34 18.09
CA ALA A 180 10.64 16.18 16.98
C ALA A 180 10.77 14.71 16.56
N ILE A 181 10.88 13.80 17.54
CA ILE A 181 10.94 12.35 17.31
C ILE A 181 9.64 11.85 16.67
N GLU A 182 8.47 12.23 17.22
CA GLU A 182 7.17 11.85 16.65
C GLU A 182 7.01 12.35 15.20
N PHE A 183 7.44 13.58 14.91
CA PHE A 183 7.36 14.14 13.56
C PHE A 183 8.29 13.42 12.57
N LEU A 184 9.54 13.16 12.97
CA LEU A 184 10.49 12.41 12.15
C LEU A 184 10.00 10.99 11.87
N ALA A 185 9.46 10.31 12.89
CA ALA A 185 8.89 8.97 12.74
C ALA A 185 7.67 8.99 11.79
N ALA A 186 6.83 10.01 11.87
CA ALA A 186 5.67 10.17 10.99
C ALA A 186 6.07 10.43 9.54
N VAL A 187 7.05 11.30 9.30
CA VAL A 187 7.57 11.58 7.94
C VAL A 187 8.28 10.35 7.35
N ALA A 188 9.14 9.68 8.12
CA ALA A 188 9.80 8.46 7.69
C ALA A 188 8.79 7.38 7.30
N ALA A 189 7.71 7.26 8.06
CA ALA A 189 6.65 6.32 7.78
C ALA A 189 5.87 6.64 6.50
N VAL A 190 5.59 7.91 6.24
CA VAL A 190 4.91 8.36 5.01
C VAL A 190 5.81 8.11 3.79
N ILE A 191 7.10 8.43 3.89
CA ILE A 191 8.06 8.12 2.81
C ILE A 191 8.08 6.61 2.54
N ASN A 192 8.14 5.79 3.59
CA ASN A 192 8.15 4.33 3.44
C ASN A 192 6.89 3.78 2.77
N THR A 193 5.71 4.40 2.98
CA THR A 193 4.47 3.95 2.32
C THR A 193 4.36 4.32 0.85
N TYR A 194 5.06 5.37 0.39
CA TYR A 194 4.99 5.85 -1.00
C TYR A 194 6.23 5.49 -1.84
N ALA A 195 7.33 5.07 -1.21
CA ALA A 195 8.57 4.69 -1.88
C ALA A 195 8.72 3.17 -2.11
N LEU A 196 7.83 2.35 -1.53
CA LEU A 196 7.77 0.89 -1.70
C LEU A 196 6.67 0.54 -2.71
#